data_AF-W7QG63-F1
#
_entry.id   AF-W7QG63-F1
#
_cell.length_a   1.000
_cell.length_b   1.000
_cell.length_c   1.000
_cell.angle_alpha   90.00
_cell.angle_beta   90.00
_cell.angle_gamma   90.00
#
_symmetry.space_group_name_H-M   'P 1'
#
loop_
_entity.id
_entity.type
_entity.pdbx_description
1 polymer ?
#
loop_
_entity_poly.entity_id
_entity_poly.type
_entity_poly.pdbx_seq_one_letter_code
_entity_poly.pdbx_strand_id
1 'polypeptide(L)' 'MAANRPALHTFEAIFRGRLLKDAPPLATDQIRQVGLMIADRRDGPFRLEVASLKTLEAGDEKETNEADSSDSRH' A
#
# COMPACT_ATOMS: atom_id res chain seq x y z
N MET A 1 16.47 11.97 0.46
CA MET A 1 15.96 11.05 1.49
C MET A 1 15.02 10.07 0.81
N ALA A 2 15.33 8.77 0.83
CA ALA A 2 14.42 7.77 0.29
C ALA A 2 13.21 7.66 1.22
N ALA A 3 12.00 7.87 0.69
CA ALA A 3 10.78 7.64 1.43
C ALA A 3 10.64 6.13 1.65
N ASN A 4 10.71 5.67 2.90
CA ASN A 4 10.41 4.30 3.26
C ASN A 4 8.91 4.09 2.99
N ARG A 5 8.54 3.46 1.87
CA ARG A 5 7.14 3.11 1.58
C ARG A 5 6.88 1.75 2.21
N PRO A 6 6.20 1.67 3.36
CA PRO A 6 5.73 0.37 3.83
C PRO A 6 4.77 -0.16 2.77
N ALA A 7 5.07 -1.33 2.25
CA ALA A 7 4.20 -1.94 1.27
C ALA A 7 3.04 -2.63 2.00
N LEU A 8 1.81 -2.45 1.51
CA LEU A 8 0.62 -3.00 2.16
C LEU A 8 0.65 -4.53 2.29
N HIS A 9 1.45 -5.22 1.46
CA HIS A 9 1.62 -6.67 1.52
C HIS A 9 2.39 -7.16 2.74
N THR A 10 3.10 -6.28 3.48
CA THR A 10 3.76 -6.63 4.74
C THR A 10 2.96 -6.17 5.96
N PHE A 11 1.67 -5.86 5.80
CA PHE A 11 0.82 -5.42 6.91
C PHE A 11 0.59 -6.56 7.92
N GLU A 12 0.85 -6.27 9.19
CA GLU A 12 0.59 -7.18 10.32
C GLU A 12 -0.64 -6.73 11.10
N ALA A 13 -1.62 -7.63 11.26
CA ALA A 13 -2.86 -7.33 11.98
C ALA A 13 -2.62 -7.32 13.51
N ILE A 14 -2.86 -6.18 14.16
CA ILE A 14 -2.70 -6.01 15.61
C ILE A 14 -4.03 -5.60 16.24
N PHE A 15 -4.44 -6.30 17.31
CA PHE A 15 -5.61 -5.94 18.11
C PHE A 15 -5.22 -5.75 19.58
N ARG A 16 -5.44 -4.52 20.10
CA ARG A 16 -5.10 -4.14 21.48
C ARG A 16 -3.66 -4.52 21.87
N GLY A 17 -2.71 -4.22 21.00
CA GLY A 17 -1.28 -4.47 21.21
C GLY A 17 -0.85 -5.93 21.02
N ARG A 18 -1.72 -6.81 20.51
CA ARG A 18 -1.38 -8.21 20.21
C ARG A 18 -1.45 -8.49 18.73
N LEU A 19 -0.39 -9.10 18.20
CA LEU A 19 -0.35 -9.63 16.84
C LEU A 19 -1.38 -10.78 16.72
N LEU A 20 -2.19 -10.71 15.67
CA LEU A 20 -3.14 -11.78 15.31
C LEU A 20 -2.42 -12.78 14.40
N LYS A 21 -2.01 -13.93 14.96
CA LYS A 21 -1.21 -14.94 14.25
C LYS A 21 -1.94 -15.58 13.07
N ASP A 22 -3.26 -15.76 13.21
CA ASP A 22 -4.09 -16.47 12.24
C ASP A 22 -5.01 -15.51 11.45
N ALA A 23 -4.65 -14.23 11.38
CA ALA A 23 -5.39 -13.27 10.58
C ALA A 23 -5.14 -13.54 9.08
N PRO A 24 -6.18 -13.47 8.23
CA PRO A 24 -5.98 -13.54 6.80
C PRO A 24 -5.17 -12.33 6.30
N PRO A 25 -4.45 -12.45 5.18
CA PRO A 25 -3.77 -11.33 4.54
C PRO A 25 -4.73 -10.18 4.24
N LEU A 26 -4.20 -8.95 4.23
CA LEU A 26 -4.97 -7.75 3.86
C LEU A 26 -5.37 -7.81 2.38
N ALA A 27 -6.67 -7.92 2.11
CA ALA A 27 -7.23 -7.79 0.77
C ALA A 27 -7.27 -6.31 0.36
N THR A 28 -6.23 -5.86 -0.36
CA THR A 28 -6.02 -4.44 -0.67
C THR A 28 -7.12 -3.83 -1.55
N ASP A 29 -7.77 -4.64 -2.38
CA ASP A 29 -8.89 -4.28 -3.23
C ASP A 29 -10.19 -4.00 -2.46
N GLN A 30 -10.30 -4.52 -1.24
CA GLN A 30 -11.47 -4.34 -0.38
C GLN A 30 -11.33 -3.19 0.64
N ILE A 31 -10.22 -2.45 0.62
CA ILE A 31 -10.01 -1.32 1.52
C ILE A 31 -10.96 -0.17 1.16
N ARG A 32 -11.84 0.20 2.09
CA ARG A 32 -12.79 1.33 1.93
C ARG A 32 -12.42 2.58 2.72
N GLN A 33 -11.60 2.43 3.75
CA GLN A 33 -11.24 3.50 4.67
C GLN A 33 -9.85 3.25 5.26
N VAL A 34 -9.14 4.35 5.52
CA VAL A 34 -7.91 4.37 6.32
C VAL A 34 -8.07 5.34 7.47
N GLY A 35 -7.48 5.00 8.61
CA GLY A 35 -7.46 5.84 9.81
C GLY A 35 -6.04 6.07 10.29
N LEU A 36 -5.75 7.26 10.78
CA LEU A 36 -4.49 7.58 11.45
C LEU A 36 -4.71 7.47 12.96
N MET A 37 -3.82 6.75 13.64
CA MET A 37 -3.89 6.55 15.09
C MET A 37 -2.58 6.97 15.72
N ILE A 38 -2.67 7.71 16.83
CA ILE A 38 -1.52 7.97 17.70
C ILE A 38 -1.37 6.76 18.61
N ALA A 39 -0.32 5.98 18.37
CA ALA A 39 0.03 4.85 19.21
C ALA A 39 0.79 5.29 20.47
N ASP A 40 1.02 4.34 21.37
CA ASP A 40 1.94 4.43 22.51
C ASP A 40 1.60 5.42 23.63
N ARG A 41 0.36 5.93 23.67
CA ARG A 41 -0.19 6.72 24.78
C ARG A 41 0.74 7.85 25.23
N ARG A 42 1.30 8.59 24.27
CA ARG A 42 2.12 9.75 24.60
C ARG A 42 1.24 10.92 25.01
N ASP A 43 1.40 11.37 26.24
CA ASP A 43 0.72 12.54 26.76
C ASP A 43 1.23 13.83 26.07
N GLY A 44 0.33 14.79 25.91
CA GLY A 44 0.64 16.11 25.36
C GLY A 44 -0.21 16.50 24.15
N PRO A 45 -0.14 17.77 23.72
CA PRO A 45 -0.87 18.24 22.55
C PRO A 45 -0.33 17.59 21.27
N PHE A 46 -1.24 17.20 20.39
CA PHE A 46 -0.91 16.80 19.03
C PHE A 46 -1.65 17.68 18.03
N ARG A 47 -1.04 17.88 16.85
CA ARG A 47 -1.67 18.51 15.70
C ARG A 47 -1.35 17.68 14.47
N LEU A 48 -2.40 17.24 13.75
CA LEU A 48 -2.25 16.65 12.43
C LEU A 48 -2.39 17.76 11.39
N GLU A 49 -1.35 17.97 10.60
CA GLU A 49 -1.36 18.87 9.44
C GLU A 49 -1.15 18.04 8.18
N VAL A 50 -2.07 18.15 7.22
CA VAL A 50 -2.05 17.38 5.98
C VAL A 50 -1.72 18.31 4.83
N ALA A 51 -0.52 18.17 4.27
CA ALA A 51 -0.07 19.01 3.16
C ALA A 51 -0.67 18.58 1.80
N SER A 52 -0.87 17.28 1.58
CA SER A 52 -1.49 16.77 0.34
C SER A 52 -1.99 15.34 0.48
N LEU A 53 -3.10 15.01 -0.16
CA LEU A 53 -3.45 13.63 -0.55
C LEU A 53 -3.39 13.52 -2.06
N LYS A 54 -2.84 12.40 -2.56
CA LYS A 54 -2.75 12.10 -3.98
C LYS A 54 -3.04 10.63 -4.20
N THR A 55 -3.84 10.33 -5.20
CA THR A 55 -3.84 9.01 -5.82
C THR A 55 -2.55 8.84 -6.60
N LEU A 56 -1.97 7.64 -6.53
CA LEU A 56 -0.92 7.24 -7.45
C LEU A 56 -1.61 6.46 -8.56
N GLU A 57 -1.49 6.91 -9.80
CA GLU A 57 -1.81 6.08 -10.95
C GLU A 57 -1.01 4.78 -10.80
N ALA A 58 -1.68 3.64 -10.81
CA ALA A 58 -0.98 2.36 -10.93
C ALA A 58 -0.19 2.46 -12.25
N GLY A 59 1.14 2.38 -12.18
CA GLY A 59 1.93 2.39 -13.40
C GLY A 59 1.44 1.26 -14.27
N ASP A 60 0.95 1.59 -15.47
CA ASP A 60 0.57 0.63 -16.49
C ASP A 60 1.68 -0.41 -16.58
N GLU A 61 1.37 -1.61 -16.12
CA GLU A 61 2.17 -2.80 -16.38
C GLU A 61 2.19 -2.89 -17.90
N LYS A 62 3.28 -2.44 -18.52
CA LYS A 62 3.44 -2.53 -19.95
C LYS A 62 3.40 -4.00 -20.32
N GLU A 63 2.22 -4.43 -20.77
CA GLU A 63 2.02 -5.61 -21.59
C GLU A 63 3.09 -5.54 -22.68
N THR A 64 4.14 -6.34 -22.51
CA THR A 64 5.15 -6.52 -23.52
C THR A 64 4.49 -7.45 -24.54
N ASN A 65 3.63 -6.88 -25.38
CA ASN A 65 3.16 -7.55 -26.57
C ASN A 65 4.39 -7.68 -27.47
N GLU A 66 5.00 -8.85 -27.41
CA GLU A 66 5.94 -9.38 -28.40
C GLU A 66 5.16 -9.62 -29.70
N ALA A 67 4.79 -8.51 -30.35
CA ALA A 67 4.37 -8.47 -31.72
C ALA A 67 5.52 -7.87 -32.53
N ASP A 68 6.62 -8.62 -32.63
CA ASP A 68 7.50 -8.47 -33.78
C ASP A 68 6.98 -9.43 -34.85
N SER A 69 6.07 -8.90 -35.68
CA SER A 69 5.90 -9.37 -37.04
C SER A 69 7.27 -9.35 -37.71
N SER A 70 7.78 -10.50 -38.14
CA SER A 70 8.44 -10.69 -39.45
C SER A 70 9.03 -12.10 -39.56
N ASP A 71 8.26 -13.06 -40.05
CA ASP A 71 8.84 -13.95 -41.07
C ASP A 71 7.81 -14.25 -42.15
N SER A 72 7.78 -13.31 -43.09
CA SER A 72 7.10 -13.41 -44.36
C SER A 72 7.92 -14.29 -45.30
N ARG A 73 7.32 -15.39 -45.74
CA ARG A 73 7.61 -16.13 -46.98
C ARG A 73 9.05 -16.66 -47.12
N HIS A 74 9.19 -17.99 -47.11
CA HIS A 74 9.74 -18.77 -48.23
C HIS A 74 9.09 -20.15 -48.23
#